data_AF-A0A957NJN8-F1
#
_entry.id   AF-A0A957NJN8-F1
#
_cell.length_a   1.000
_cell.length_b   1.000
_cell.length_c   1.000
_cell.angle_alpha   90.00
_cell.angle_beta   90.00
_cell.angle_gamma   90.00
#
_symmetry.space_group_name_H-M   'P 1'
#
loop_
_entity.id
_entity.type
_entity.pdbx_description
1 polymer ?
#
loop_
_entity_poly.entity_id
_entity_poly.type
_entity_poly.pdbx_seq_one_letter_code
_entity_poly.pdbx_strand_id
1 'polypeptide(L)'
;MIRFISALRAGGVRVSMAESADAFKAVEEMGVQEREAFRLSLRATLVKDMNSLPTFDELFPLFFDTADNPSMSDITEDMSPEEAQMLAQLLRMFGDQLREMMEKLLRGEQLSQDQLNQLAQMTGLNRMDDLKYRDWMAKRMMRAMQFDEVREAMRELMKLMEQLGMTKERLDQIRQLIQANQQAMEEQINQFAGQRIAENMSEERPDEAMDNLMDKPFGALSDRDMDKLRKEVQRLANRLRSRVSLRQKRAKSGQLDAKATIRANLKHGAVPFDIKHRNRRLKPKLVVICDISTSM
;
A
#
# COMPACT_ATOMS: atom_id res chain seq x y z
N MET A 1 1.83 -8.48 16.21
CA MET A 1 0.97 -9.51 15.57
C MET A 1 -0.42 -9.01 15.17
N ILE A 2 -1.26 -8.50 16.08
CA ILE A 2 -2.64 -8.06 15.73
C ILE A 2 -2.65 -6.96 14.64
N ARG A 3 -1.79 -5.93 14.79
CA ARG A 3 -1.64 -4.87 13.77
C ARG A 3 -1.23 -5.45 12.41
N PHE A 4 -0.26 -6.37 12.40
CA PHE A 4 0.18 -7.06 11.17
C PHE A 4 -0.96 -7.85 10.50
N ILE A 5 -1.76 -8.62 11.24
CA ILE A 5 -2.93 -9.33 10.69
C ILE A 5 -3.96 -8.34 10.10
N SER A 6 -4.16 -7.20 10.75
CA SER A 6 -5.06 -6.15 10.28
C SER A 6 -4.56 -5.53 8.98
N ALA A 7 -3.26 -5.22 8.90
CA ALA A 7 -2.62 -4.73 7.68
C ALA A 7 -2.67 -5.75 6.54
N LEU A 8 -2.46 -7.05 6.81
CA LEU A 8 -2.64 -8.12 5.81
C LEU A 8 -4.06 -8.13 5.24
N ARG A 9 -5.08 -8.00 6.10
CA ARG A 9 -6.49 -7.91 5.67
C ARG A 9 -6.74 -6.67 4.82
N ALA A 10 -6.22 -5.52 5.23
CA ALA A 10 -6.31 -4.29 4.44
C ALA A 10 -5.61 -4.45 3.08
N GLY A 11 -4.44 -5.12 3.04
CA GLY A 11 -3.70 -5.48 1.84
C GLY A 11 -4.39 -6.52 0.95
N GLY A 12 -5.57 -7.02 1.33
CA GLY A 12 -6.38 -7.94 0.54
C GLY A 12 -6.14 -9.43 0.82
N VAL A 13 -5.30 -9.76 1.80
CA VAL A 13 -5.10 -11.14 2.26
C VAL A 13 -6.29 -11.57 3.12
N ARG A 14 -6.93 -12.68 2.76
CA ARG A 14 -8.06 -13.20 3.54
C ARG A 14 -7.52 -13.95 4.75
N VAL A 15 -7.63 -13.33 5.92
CA VAL A 15 -7.27 -13.95 7.20
C VAL A 15 -8.51 -14.06 8.08
N SER A 16 -8.96 -15.27 8.36
CA SER A 16 -10.06 -15.59 9.28
C SER A 16 -9.63 -15.52 10.75
N MET A 17 -10.60 -15.57 11.66
CA MET A 17 -10.33 -15.65 13.11
C MET A 17 -9.66 -16.97 13.50
N ALA A 18 -10.01 -18.07 12.84
CA ALA A 18 -9.38 -19.38 13.07
C ALA A 18 -7.90 -19.34 12.69
N GLU A 19 -7.56 -18.80 11.51
CA GLU A 19 -6.17 -18.64 11.06
C GLU A 19 -5.38 -17.69 11.96
N SER A 20 -6.03 -16.64 12.48
CA SER A 20 -5.41 -15.76 13.47
C SER A 20 -5.06 -16.53 14.75
N ALA A 21 -5.98 -17.35 15.27
CA ALA A 21 -5.74 -18.18 16.45
C ALA A 21 -4.65 -19.24 16.23
N ASP A 22 -4.64 -19.87 15.05
CA ASP A 22 -3.59 -20.84 14.67
C ASP A 22 -2.22 -20.15 14.58
N ALA A 23 -2.15 -18.93 14.07
CA ALA A 23 -0.92 -18.14 14.04
C ALA A 23 -0.38 -17.84 15.45
N PHE A 24 -1.25 -17.47 16.40
CA PHE A 24 -0.84 -17.27 17.79
C PHE A 24 -0.30 -18.56 18.42
N LYS A 25 -1.00 -19.69 18.23
CA LYS A 25 -0.53 -20.99 18.73
C LYS A 25 0.81 -21.40 18.11
N ALA A 26 0.97 -21.22 16.81
CA ALA A 26 2.22 -21.55 16.13
C ALA A 26 3.39 -20.70 16.64
N VAL A 27 3.17 -19.43 16.93
CA VAL A 27 4.19 -18.55 17.52
C VAL A 27 4.49 -18.92 18.98
N GLU A 28 3.51 -19.38 19.75
CA GLU A 28 3.71 -19.86 21.12
C GLU A 28 4.61 -21.10 21.17
N GLU A 29 4.44 -22.03 20.22
CA GLU A 29 5.24 -23.25 20.11
C GLU A 29 6.63 -23.02 19.50
N MET A 30 6.71 -22.22 18.42
CA MET A 30 7.98 -21.98 17.68
C MET A 30 8.85 -20.89 18.31
N GLY A 31 8.25 -19.99 19.11
CA GLY A 31 8.90 -18.81 19.65
C GLY A 31 9.18 -17.72 18.60
N VAL A 32 9.87 -16.66 19.06
CA VAL A 32 10.23 -15.47 18.26
C VAL A 32 11.74 -15.25 18.14
N GLN A 33 12.56 -16.17 18.68
CA GLN A 33 14.01 -16.02 18.73
C GLN A 33 14.65 -16.24 17.36
N GLU A 34 14.22 -17.28 16.65
CA GLU A 34 14.68 -17.56 15.29
C GLU A 34 13.76 -16.86 14.28
N ARG A 35 14.28 -15.80 13.67
CA ARG A 35 13.55 -14.93 12.75
C ARG A 35 12.88 -15.70 11.62
N GLU A 36 13.61 -16.57 10.92
CA GLU A 36 13.05 -17.30 9.79
C GLU A 36 11.98 -18.30 10.24
N ALA A 37 12.17 -18.97 11.37
CA ALA A 37 11.14 -19.85 11.93
C ALA A 37 9.86 -19.07 12.28
N PHE A 38 10.00 -17.89 12.89
CA PHE A 38 8.88 -16.99 13.19
C PHE A 38 8.17 -16.48 11.92
N ARG A 39 8.94 -16.09 10.89
CA ARG A 39 8.39 -15.65 9.60
C ARG A 39 7.63 -16.78 8.90
N LEU A 40 8.22 -17.97 8.86
CA LEU A 40 7.63 -19.14 8.20
C LEU A 40 6.39 -19.65 8.95
N SER A 41 6.36 -19.60 10.28
CA SER A 41 5.18 -19.99 11.07
C SER A 41 3.98 -19.07 10.79
N LEU A 42 4.20 -17.76 10.73
CA LEU A 42 3.16 -16.79 10.34
C LEU A 42 2.74 -16.96 8.88
N ARG A 43 3.68 -17.16 7.97
CA ARG A 43 3.36 -17.38 6.55
C ARG A 43 2.50 -18.64 6.36
N ALA A 44 2.85 -19.76 7.01
CA ALA A 44 2.13 -21.01 6.89
C ALA A 44 0.70 -20.95 7.49
N THR A 45 0.55 -20.22 8.60
CA THR A 45 -0.74 -20.11 9.29
C THR A 45 -1.67 -19.08 8.65
N LEU A 46 -1.14 -17.94 8.16
CA LEU A 46 -1.94 -16.80 7.68
C LEU A 46 -2.16 -16.78 6.16
N VAL A 47 -1.29 -17.39 5.35
CA VAL A 47 -1.37 -17.30 3.87
C VAL A 47 -1.83 -18.62 3.26
N LYS A 48 -3.03 -18.63 2.64
CA LYS A 48 -3.62 -19.82 1.99
C LYS A 48 -3.61 -19.82 0.47
N ASP A 49 -3.31 -18.68 -0.14
CA ASP A 49 -3.29 -18.51 -1.59
C ASP A 49 -1.93 -17.98 -2.04
N MET A 50 -1.36 -18.51 -3.13
CA MET A 50 -0.06 -18.04 -3.67
C MET A 50 -0.06 -16.54 -4.00
N ASN A 51 -1.21 -15.99 -4.43
CA ASN A 51 -1.35 -14.58 -4.76
C ASN A 51 -1.18 -13.65 -3.55
N SER A 52 -1.31 -14.17 -2.34
CA SER A 52 -1.15 -13.40 -1.09
C SER A 52 0.28 -13.41 -0.57
N LEU A 53 1.16 -14.24 -1.14
CA LEU A 53 2.58 -14.31 -0.73
C LEU A 53 3.32 -12.98 -0.89
N PRO A 54 3.21 -12.25 -2.03
CA PRO A 54 3.92 -10.99 -2.19
C PRO A 54 3.53 -9.95 -1.13
N THR A 55 2.24 -9.84 -0.81
CA THR A 55 1.74 -8.92 0.22
C THR A 55 2.26 -9.28 1.61
N PHE A 56 2.35 -10.57 1.92
CA PHE A 56 2.95 -11.03 3.18
C PHE A 56 4.44 -10.69 3.24
N ASP A 57 5.20 -11.04 2.20
CA ASP A 57 6.65 -10.84 2.15
C ASP A 57 7.01 -9.35 2.16
N GLU A 58 6.14 -8.47 1.65
CA GLU A 58 6.31 -7.01 1.72
C GLU A 58 5.95 -6.44 3.10
N LEU A 59 4.85 -6.88 3.71
CA LEU A 59 4.40 -6.34 5.00
C LEU A 59 5.19 -6.87 6.20
N PHE A 60 5.67 -8.10 6.14
CA PHE A 60 6.33 -8.74 7.30
C PHE A 60 7.54 -7.92 7.79
N PRO A 61 8.49 -7.51 6.92
CA PRO A 61 9.63 -6.70 7.34
C PRO A 61 9.22 -5.38 8.00
N LEU A 62 8.18 -4.72 7.48
CA LEU A 62 7.72 -3.42 8.00
C LEU A 62 7.18 -3.48 9.44
N PHE A 63 6.78 -4.66 9.92
CA PHE A 63 6.24 -4.84 11.27
C PHE A 63 7.21 -5.46 12.27
N PHE A 64 8.12 -6.30 11.79
CA PHE A 64 8.94 -7.16 12.66
C PHE A 64 10.43 -6.96 12.47
N ASP A 65 10.85 -6.20 11.47
CA ASP A 65 12.25 -5.80 11.35
C ASP A 65 12.36 -4.51 12.13
N THR A 66 13.13 -4.55 13.21
CA THR A 66 13.75 -3.32 13.70
C THR A 66 14.49 -2.77 12.51
N ALA A 67 14.16 -1.56 12.08
CA ALA A 67 14.92 -0.90 11.03
C ALA A 67 16.36 -0.80 11.55
N ASP A 68 17.22 -1.72 11.11
CA ASP A 68 18.65 -1.43 11.05
C ASP A 68 18.73 -0.32 10.03
N ASN A 69 18.59 0.91 10.52
CA ASN A 69 18.67 2.08 9.69
C ASN A 69 20.00 1.98 8.93
N PRO A 70 20.00 2.20 7.62
CA PRO A 70 21.20 2.11 6.81
C PRO A 70 22.36 2.84 7.51
N SER A 71 23.47 2.12 7.70
CA SER A 71 24.65 2.68 8.36
C SER A 71 25.22 3.80 7.50
N MET A 72 25.35 4.99 8.08
CA MET A 72 26.08 6.09 7.48
C MET A 72 27.44 6.23 8.14
N SER A 73 28.42 6.70 7.38
CA SER A 73 29.79 6.90 7.87
C SER A 73 30.04 8.39 8.11
N ASP A 74 30.68 8.72 9.22
CA ASP A 74 31.16 10.07 9.47
C ASP A 74 32.41 10.35 8.63
N ILE A 75 32.27 11.24 7.66
CA ILE A 75 33.34 11.61 6.72
C ILE A 75 34.37 12.52 7.42
N THR A 76 33.97 13.18 8.51
CA THR A 76 34.78 14.15 9.24
C THR A 76 35.76 13.50 10.20
N GLU A 77 35.58 12.22 10.57
CA GLU A 77 36.49 11.48 11.46
C GLU A 77 37.90 11.33 10.87
N ASP A 78 37.99 11.11 9.55
CA ASP A 78 39.28 10.92 8.86
C ASP A 78 39.91 12.25 8.39
N MET A 79 39.33 13.40 8.74
CA MET A 79 39.83 14.71 8.30
C MET A 79 40.92 15.26 9.22
N SER A 80 41.89 15.94 8.63
CA SER A 80 42.84 16.73 9.44
C SER A 80 42.12 17.92 10.10
N PRO A 81 42.63 18.48 11.21
CA PRO A 81 42.05 19.69 11.82
C PRO A 81 41.95 20.87 10.86
N GLU A 82 42.89 20.98 9.91
CA GLU A 82 42.93 22.02 8.88
C GLU A 82 41.82 21.79 7.83
N GLU A 83 41.62 20.55 7.39
CA GLU A 83 40.54 20.16 6.48
C GLU A 83 39.17 20.40 7.12
N ALA A 84 39.00 20.05 8.39
CA ALA A 84 37.76 20.26 9.13
C ALA A 84 37.42 21.75 9.31
N GLN A 85 38.43 22.59 9.60
CA GLN A 85 38.24 24.05 9.67
C GLN A 85 37.87 24.66 8.31
N MET A 86 38.55 24.22 7.25
CA MET A 86 38.24 24.63 5.87
C MET A 86 36.80 24.26 5.50
N LEU A 87 36.39 23.01 5.76
CA LEU A 87 35.05 22.53 5.50
C LEU A 87 34.00 23.37 6.25
N ALA A 88 34.23 23.64 7.53
CA ALA A 88 33.34 24.46 8.34
C ALA A 88 33.22 25.91 7.81
N GLN A 89 34.30 26.47 7.28
CA GLN A 89 34.27 27.80 6.65
C GLN A 89 33.48 27.80 5.35
N LEU A 90 33.65 26.78 4.49
CA LEU A 90 32.90 26.64 3.24
C LEU A 90 31.41 26.42 3.50
N LEU A 91 31.06 25.59 4.49
CA LEU A 91 29.67 25.32 4.86
C LEU A 91 28.91 26.58 5.29
N ARG A 92 29.59 27.56 5.90
CA ARG A 92 28.98 28.84 6.28
C ARG A 92 28.57 29.72 5.09
N MET A 93 29.03 29.42 3.87
CA MET A 93 28.63 30.13 2.66
C MET A 93 27.22 29.74 2.19
N PHE A 94 26.71 28.58 2.63
CA PHE A 94 25.39 28.08 2.28
C PHE A 94 24.33 28.56 3.28
N GLY A 95 23.08 28.65 2.82
CA GLY A 95 21.94 29.00 3.68
C GLY A 95 21.72 27.98 4.80
N ASP A 96 21.16 28.42 5.93
CA ASP A 96 21.08 27.60 7.16
C ASP A 96 20.43 26.22 6.96
N GLN A 97 19.32 26.15 6.19
CA GLN A 97 18.63 24.88 5.92
C GLN A 97 19.49 23.89 5.10
N LEU A 98 20.16 24.38 4.04
CA LEU A 98 21.05 23.55 3.23
C LEU A 98 22.26 23.13 4.04
N ARG A 99 22.83 24.04 4.83
CA ARG A 99 23.98 23.76 5.69
C ARG A 99 23.67 22.65 6.68
N GLU A 100 22.53 22.70 7.37
CA GLU A 100 22.13 21.66 8.33
C GLU A 100 22.04 20.28 7.67
N MET A 101 21.45 20.20 6.47
CA MET A 101 21.32 18.93 5.75
C MET A 101 22.68 18.43 5.21
N MET A 102 23.53 19.33 4.72
CA MET A 102 24.89 18.98 4.30
C MET A 102 25.71 18.47 5.48
N GLU A 103 25.66 19.13 6.63
CA GLU A 103 26.34 18.72 7.86
C GLU A 103 25.90 17.32 8.31
N LYS A 104 24.60 17.03 8.26
CA LYS A 104 24.08 15.69 8.57
C LYS A 104 24.63 14.61 7.64
N LEU A 105 24.66 14.86 6.33
CA LEU A 105 25.23 13.92 5.37
C LEU A 105 26.74 13.75 5.55
N LEU A 106 27.47 14.80 5.91
CA LEU A 106 28.91 14.75 6.15
C LEU A 106 29.26 13.99 7.43
N ARG A 107 28.47 14.16 8.49
CA ARG A 107 28.65 13.47 9.78
C ARG A 107 28.01 12.07 9.85
N GLY A 108 27.29 11.68 8.81
CA GLY A 108 26.52 10.43 8.82
C GLY A 108 25.39 10.41 9.85
N GLU A 109 24.84 11.57 10.20
CA GLU A 109 23.71 11.67 11.13
C GLU A 109 22.40 11.24 10.44
N GLN A 110 21.70 10.31 11.06
CA GLN A 110 20.36 9.88 10.62
C GLN A 110 19.29 10.96 10.88
N LEU A 111 18.21 10.91 10.10
CA LEU A 111 17.02 11.72 10.41
C LEU A 111 16.40 11.23 11.71
N SER A 112 16.07 12.16 12.60
CA SER A 112 15.40 11.80 13.85
C SER A 112 13.96 11.36 13.58
N GLN A 113 13.39 10.58 14.50
CA GLN A 113 12.01 10.14 14.38
C GLN A 113 11.05 11.34 14.30
N ASP A 114 11.33 12.43 15.01
CA ASP A 114 10.51 13.64 14.99
C ASP A 114 10.58 14.37 13.64
N GLN A 115 11.77 14.43 13.04
CA GLN A 115 11.93 14.99 11.68
C GLN A 115 11.14 14.17 10.66
N LEU A 116 11.26 12.84 10.72
CA LEU A 116 10.49 11.95 9.85
C LEU A 116 8.98 12.11 10.05
N ASN A 117 8.52 12.26 11.29
CA ASN A 117 7.10 12.50 11.61
C ASN A 117 6.59 13.85 11.09
N GLN A 118 7.38 14.91 11.22
CA GLN A 118 7.04 16.22 10.67
C GLN A 118 6.93 16.17 9.14
N LEU A 119 7.88 15.52 8.48
CA LEU A 119 7.84 15.29 7.02
C LEU A 119 6.62 14.46 6.62
N ALA A 120 6.28 13.43 7.39
CA ALA A 120 5.08 12.61 7.17
C ALA A 120 3.81 13.47 7.20
N GLN A 121 3.71 14.35 8.19
CA GLN A 121 2.57 15.25 8.35
C GLN A 121 2.47 16.26 7.20
N MET A 122 3.59 16.90 6.83
CA MET A 122 3.64 17.90 5.75
C MET A 122 3.34 17.30 4.38
N THR A 123 3.80 16.07 4.12
CA THR A 123 3.60 15.40 2.83
C THR A 123 2.24 14.68 2.72
N GLY A 124 1.52 14.54 3.83
CA GLY A 124 0.24 13.84 3.90
C GLY A 124 0.37 12.31 4.01
N LEU A 125 1.54 11.79 4.39
CA LEU A 125 1.81 10.36 4.56
C LEU A 125 0.93 9.71 5.62
N ASN A 126 0.57 10.44 6.67
CA ASN A 126 -0.25 9.95 7.77
C ASN A 126 -1.67 9.53 7.36
N ARG A 127 -2.09 9.84 6.12
CA ARG A 127 -3.40 9.46 5.59
C ARG A 127 -3.31 8.37 4.51
N MET A 128 -2.10 7.86 4.23
CA MET A 128 -1.86 6.90 3.16
C MET A 128 -1.95 5.48 3.71
N ASP A 129 -2.74 4.64 3.04
CA ASP A 129 -3.17 3.31 3.47
C ASP A 129 -2.88 2.22 2.41
N ASP A 130 -2.07 2.53 1.40
CA ASP A 130 -1.74 1.65 0.28
C ASP A 130 -0.24 1.68 -0.05
N LEU A 131 0.42 0.54 0.09
CA LEU A 131 1.86 0.37 -0.08
C LEU A 131 2.36 0.72 -1.48
N LYS A 132 1.49 0.69 -2.51
CA LYS A 132 1.89 1.11 -3.86
C LYS A 132 2.37 2.56 -3.94
N TYR A 133 2.00 3.39 -2.96
CA TYR A 133 2.41 4.78 -2.88
C TYR A 133 3.71 4.99 -2.10
N ARG A 134 4.31 3.95 -1.50
CA ARG A 134 5.53 4.04 -0.69
C ARG A 134 6.64 4.81 -1.40
N ASP A 135 7.03 4.38 -2.59
CA ASP A 135 8.15 5.00 -3.32
C ASP A 135 7.82 6.42 -3.80
N TRP A 136 6.56 6.67 -4.15
CA TRP A 136 6.10 8.01 -4.51
C TRP A 136 6.14 8.96 -3.31
N MET A 137 5.69 8.50 -2.13
CA MET A 137 5.73 9.26 -0.89
C MET A 137 7.16 9.50 -0.42
N ALA A 138 8.04 8.51 -0.51
CA ALA A 138 9.46 8.68 -0.20
C ALA A 138 10.09 9.78 -1.07
N LYS A 139 9.85 9.74 -2.39
CA LYS A 139 10.30 10.79 -3.32
C LYS A 139 9.69 12.16 -2.97
N ARG A 140 8.43 12.20 -2.54
CA ARG A 140 7.77 13.44 -2.11
C ARG A 140 8.39 14.02 -0.84
N MET A 141 8.72 13.17 0.14
CA MET A 141 9.45 13.56 1.35
C MET A 141 10.84 14.10 1.03
N MET A 142 11.58 13.43 0.13
CA MET A 142 12.89 13.89 -0.33
C MET A 142 12.83 15.28 -0.98
N ARG A 143 11.81 15.53 -1.81
CA ARG A 143 11.58 16.88 -2.39
C ARG A 143 11.24 17.92 -1.32
N ALA A 144 10.46 17.56 -0.31
CA ALA A 144 10.12 18.47 0.77
C ALA A 144 11.36 18.90 1.58
N MET A 145 12.39 18.04 1.65
CA MET A 145 13.69 18.34 2.25
C MET A 145 14.68 19.03 1.31
N GLN A 146 14.27 19.39 0.08
CA GLN A 146 15.15 20.06 -0.90
C GLN A 146 16.42 19.24 -1.22
N PHE A 147 16.27 17.92 -1.37
CA PHE A 147 17.43 17.04 -1.58
C PHE A 147 18.13 17.25 -2.93
N ASP A 148 17.45 17.82 -3.92
CA ASP A 148 18.03 18.15 -5.21
C ASP A 148 19.00 19.34 -5.06
N GLU A 149 18.59 20.35 -4.28
CA GLU A 149 19.37 21.52 -3.91
C GLU A 149 20.58 21.14 -3.04
N VAL A 150 20.40 20.19 -2.10
CA VAL A 150 21.52 19.66 -1.30
C VAL A 150 22.55 18.95 -2.19
N ARG A 151 22.10 18.17 -3.19
CA ARG A 151 23.01 17.52 -4.16
C ARG A 151 23.76 18.52 -5.02
N GLU A 152 23.15 19.66 -5.35
CA GLU A 152 23.82 20.78 -6.02
C GLU A 152 24.85 21.45 -5.12
N ALA A 153 24.47 21.80 -3.89
CA ALA A 153 25.36 22.41 -2.92
C ALA A 153 26.58 21.53 -2.59
N MET A 154 26.40 20.21 -2.45
CA MET A 154 27.52 19.28 -2.27
C MET A 154 28.46 19.25 -3.48
N ARG A 155 27.94 19.34 -4.71
CA ARG A 155 28.79 19.42 -5.91
C ARG A 155 29.59 20.71 -5.94
N GLU A 156 29.01 21.83 -5.53
CA GLU A 156 29.71 23.11 -5.42
C GLU A 156 30.78 23.08 -4.33
N LEU A 157 30.44 22.53 -3.16
CA LEU A 157 31.39 22.33 -2.05
C LEU A 157 32.63 21.56 -2.53
N MET A 158 32.44 20.44 -3.24
CA MET A 158 33.55 19.64 -3.77
C MET A 158 34.46 20.42 -4.74
N LYS A 159 33.87 21.27 -5.60
CA LYS A 159 34.65 22.13 -6.50
C LYS A 159 35.47 23.17 -5.73
N LEU A 160 34.91 23.75 -4.68
CA LEU A 160 35.63 24.71 -3.83
C LEU A 160 36.79 24.04 -3.08
N MET A 161 36.59 22.82 -2.59
CA MET A 161 37.65 22.04 -1.95
C MET A 161 38.78 21.69 -2.94
N GLU A 162 38.46 21.38 -4.19
CA GLU A 162 39.46 21.18 -5.25
C GLU A 162 40.28 22.45 -5.50
N GLN A 163 39.63 23.62 -5.57
CA GLN A 163 40.28 24.91 -5.78
C GLN A 163 41.20 25.32 -4.62
N LEU A 164 40.86 24.90 -3.40
CA LEU A 164 41.66 25.17 -2.19
C LEU A 164 42.78 24.15 -1.96
N GLY A 165 43.00 23.23 -2.91
CA GLY A 165 44.18 22.36 -2.93
C GLY A 165 43.96 20.94 -2.40
N MET A 166 42.72 20.50 -2.19
CA MET A 166 42.44 19.10 -1.86
C MET A 166 42.76 18.19 -3.06
N THR A 167 43.40 17.05 -2.81
CA THR A 167 43.79 16.11 -3.87
C THR A 167 42.57 15.44 -4.50
N LYS A 168 42.67 15.13 -5.79
CA LYS A 168 41.59 14.44 -6.53
C LYS A 168 41.21 13.10 -5.91
N GLU A 169 42.19 12.32 -5.46
CA GLU A 169 41.95 11.03 -4.79
C GLU A 169 41.12 11.19 -3.51
N ARG A 170 41.43 12.21 -2.69
CA ARG A 170 40.67 12.50 -1.47
C ARG A 170 39.26 12.98 -1.78
N LEU A 171 39.09 13.81 -2.81
CA LEU A 171 37.78 14.26 -3.27
C LEU A 171 36.93 13.09 -3.79
N ASP A 172 37.51 12.15 -4.53
CA ASP A 172 36.79 10.98 -5.02
C ASP A 172 36.33 10.07 -3.86
N GLN A 173 37.16 9.91 -2.82
CA GLN A 173 36.76 9.19 -1.59
C GLN A 173 35.58 9.88 -0.90
N ILE A 174 35.68 11.18 -0.65
CA ILE A 174 34.61 11.97 0.00
C ILE A 174 33.32 11.88 -0.82
N ARG A 175 33.42 11.96 -2.15
CA ARG A 175 32.27 11.84 -3.06
C ARG A 175 31.56 10.49 -2.92
N GLN A 176 32.31 9.39 -2.85
CA GLN A 176 31.74 8.06 -2.69
C GLN A 176 31.02 7.91 -1.34
N LEU A 177 31.63 8.41 -0.26
CA LEU A 177 31.02 8.38 1.08
C LEU A 177 29.75 9.23 1.14
N ILE A 178 29.76 10.44 0.58
CA ILE A 178 28.54 11.27 0.48
C ILE A 178 27.45 10.53 -0.30
N GLN A 179 27.80 9.90 -1.42
CA GLN A 179 26.82 9.16 -2.23
C GLN A 179 26.23 7.97 -1.45
N ALA A 180 27.05 7.26 -0.68
CA ALA A 180 26.58 6.18 0.20
C ALA A 180 25.65 6.72 1.30
N ASN A 181 26.02 7.82 1.96
CA ASN A 181 25.18 8.45 2.98
C ASN A 181 23.85 8.96 2.40
N GLN A 182 23.86 9.49 1.17
CA GLN A 182 22.64 9.89 0.48
C GLN A 182 21.71 8.70 0.18
N GLN A 183 22.28 7.57 -0.27
CA GLN A 183 21.51 6.34 -0.53
C GLN A 183 20.94 5.76 0.77
N ALA A 184 21.73 5.74 1.83
CA ALA A 184 21.31 5.33 3.17
C ALA A 184 20.13 6.18 3.67
N MET A 185 20.16 7.49 3.45
CA MET A 185 19.06 8.38 3.83
C MET A 185 17.79 8.17 2.98
N GLU A 186 17.94 7.96 1.67
CA GLU A 186 16.81 7.64 0.79
C GLU A 186 16.12 6.33 1.22
N GLU A 187 16.92 5.32 1.56
CA GLU A 187 16.42 4.06 2.07
C GLU A 187 15.76 4.20 3.45
N GLN A 188 16.34 4.99 4.36
CA GLN A 188 15.72 5.33 5.66
C GLN A 188 14.31 5.92 5.49
N ILE A 189 14.14 6.85 4.55
CA ILE A 189 12.86 7.48 4.27
C ILE A 189 11.88 6.52 3.60
N ASN A 190 12.37 5.66 2.70
CA ASN A 190 11.53 4.65 2.06
C ASN A 190 11.00 3.63 3.09
N GLN A 191 11.87 3.15 3.99
CA GLN A 191 11.51 2.27 5.09
C GLN A 191 10.49 2.93 6.01
N PHE A 192 10.74 4.17 6.45
CA PHE A 192 9.81 4.92 7.29
C PHE A 192 8.44 5.13 6.60
N ALA A 193 8.43 5.48 5.31
CA ALA A 193 7.19 5.63 4.54
C ALA A 193 6.40 4.31 4.47
N GLY A 194 7.10 3.20 4.23
CA GLY A 194 6.49 1.86 4.23
C GLY A 194 5.89 1.49 5.58
N GLN A 195 6.65 1.69 6.67
CA GLN A 195 6.19 1.42 8.04
C GLN A 195 4.96 2.26 8.38
N ARG A 196 4.98 3.57 8.11
CA ARG A 196 3.84 4.45 8.37
C ARG A 196 2.59 4.05 7.58
N ILE A 197 2.73 3.69 6.31
CA ILE A 197 1.58 3.19 5.52
C ILE A 197 1.05 1.89 6.10
N ALA A 198 1.93 0.95 6.47
CA ALA A 198 1.56 -0.33 7.06
C ALA A 198 0.85 -0.16 8.42
N GLU A 199 1.27 0.83 9.22
CA GLU A 199 0.59 1.22 10.45
C GLU A 199 -0.82 1.76 10.18
N ASN A 200 -0.99 2.68 9.23
CA ASN A 200 -2.29 3.22 8.83
C ASN A 200 -3.23 2.10 8.34
N MET A 201 -2.71 1.15 7.55
CA MET A 201 -3.45 -0.04 7.12
C MET A 201 -3.95 -0.90 8.27
N SER A 202 -3.26 -0.88 9.42
CA SER A 202 -3.66 -1.63 10.61
C SER A 202 -4.70 -0.92 11.49
N GLU A 203 -4.77 0.40 11.37
CA GLU A 203 -5.63 1.28 12.18
C GLU A 203 -6.99 1.55 11.50
N GLU A 204 -7.06 1.49 10.17
CA GLU A 204 -8.32 1.56 9.44
C GLU A 204 -9.20 0.33 9.73
N ARG A 205 -10.34 0.58 10.39
CA ARG A 205 -11.36 -0.44 10.62
C ARG A 205 -12.05 -0.78 9.29
N PRO A 206 -12.19 -2.08 8.93
CA PRO A 206 -12.88 -2.48 7.70
C PRO A 206 -14.31 -1.93 7.57
N ASP A 207 -14.99 -1.71 8.69
CA ASP A 207 -16.40 -1.29 8.74
C ASP A 207 -16.59 0.21 8.44
N GLU A 208 -15.62 1.08 8.74
CA GLU A 208 -15.73 2.53 8.45
C GLU A 208 -15.58 2.84 6.96
N ALA A 209 -14.94 1.95 6.19
CA ALA A 209 -14.78 2.15 4.75
C ALA A 209 -16.12 2.04 3.98
N MET A 210 -17.09 1.26 4.47
CA MET A 210 -18.35 1.02 3.75
C MET A 210 -19.34 2.17 3.89
N ASP A 211 -19.52 2.69 5.11
CA ASP A 211 -20.41 3.83 5.37
C ASP A 211 -19.86 5.09 4.69
N ASN A 212 -18.54 5.28 4.72
CA ASN A 212 -17.91 6.40 4.03
C ASN A 212 -18.09 6.36 2.51
N LEU A 213 -18.07 5.18 1.85
CA LEU A 213 -18.23 5.11 0.39
C LEU A 213 -19.63 5.52 -0.10
N MET A 214 -20.67 5.33 0.72
CA MET A 214 -22.05 5.71 0.37
C MET A 214 -22.23 7.23 0.34
N ASP A 215 -21.56 7.93 1.25
CA ASP A 215 -21.72 9.38 1.45
C ASP A 215 -20.58 10.20 0.80
N LYS A 216 -19.60 9.55 0.18
CA LYS A 216 -18.46 10.22 -0.48
C LYS A 216 -18.86 10.72 -1.88
N PRO A 217 -18.62 11.99 -2.20
CA PRO A 217 -18.79 12.50 -3.57
C PRO A 217 -17.90 11.74 -4.56
N PHE A 218 -18.40 11.49 -5.77
CA PHE A 218 -17.66 10.73 -6.80
C PHE A 218 -16.28 11.33 -7.13
N GLY A 219 -16.14 12.65 -7.06
CA GLY A 219 -14.86 13.33 -7.30
C GLY A 219 -13.82 13.15 -6.19
N ALA A 220 -14.23 12.72 -5.00
CA ALA A 220 -13.34 12.46 -3.86
C ALA A 220 -13.01 10.96 -3.68
N LEU A 221 -13.56 10.08 -4.54
CA LEU A 221 -13.27 8.66 -4.51
C LEU A 221 -11.82 8.41 -4.95
N SER A 222 -11.08 7.65 -4.14
CA SER A 222 -9.77 7.14 -4.53
C SER A 222 -9.91 5.99 -5.53
N ASP A 223 -8.82 5.63 -6.22
CA ASP A 223 -8.79 4.44 -7.08
C ASP A 223 -9.18 3.16 -6.33
N ARG A 224 -8.85 3.09 -5.02
CA ARG A 224 -9.21 1.97 -4.15
C ARG A 224 -10.72 1.95 -3.85
N ASP A 225 -11.31 3.12 -3.63
CA ASP A 225 -12.76 3.26 -3.45
C ASP A 225 -13.48 2.81 -4.72
N MET A 226 -12.97 3.19 -5.90
CA MET A 226 -13.52 2.79 -7.19
C MET A 226 -13.46 1.27 -7.41
N ASP A 227 -12.37 0.61 -7.03
CA ASP A 227 -12.26 -0.85 -7.16
C ASP A 227 -13.15 -1.60 -6.17
N LYS A 228 -13.32 -1.09 -4.94
CA LYS A 228 -14.31 -1.59 -3.98
C LYS A 228 -15.73 -1.44 -4.53
N LEU A 229 -16.07 -0.25 -5.05
CA LEU A 229 -17.38 0.05 -5.63
C LEU A 229 -17.67 -0.89 -6.81
N ARG A 230 -16.70 -1.13 -7.70
CA ARG A 230 -16.83 -2.09 -8.81
C ARG A 230 -17.15 -3.50 -8.34
N LYS A 231 -16.47 -4.00 -7.30
CA LYS A 231 -16.74 -5.34 -6.73
C LYS A 231 -18.17 -5.43 -6.19
N GLU A 232 -18.66 -4.39 -5.51
CA GLU A 232 -20.01 -4.37 -4.98
C GLU A 232 -21.08 -4.19 -6.07
N VAL A 233 -20.82 -3.38 -7.10
CA VAL A 233 -21.67 -3.29 -8.30
C VAL A 233 -21.77 -4.66 -8.97
N GLN A 234 -20.65 -5.39 -9.08
CA GLN A 234 -20.64 -6.74 -9.64
C GLN A 234 -21.47 -7.72 -8.79
N ARG A 235 -21.40 -7.61 -7.47
CA ARG A 235 -22.19 -8.41 -6.52
C ARG A 235 -23.69 -8.12 -6.67
N LEU A 236 -24.06 -6.84 -6.77
CA LEU A 236 -25.43 -6.40 -7.00
C LEU A 236 -25.95 -6.91 -8.34
N ALA A 237 -25.16 -6.77 -9.40
CA ALA A 237 -25.47 -7.28 -10.74
C ALA A 237 -25.69 -8.79 -10.73
N ASN A 238 -24.86 -9.55 -10.01
CA ASN A 238 -25.02 -10.99 -9.85
C ASN A 238 -26.30 -11.35 -9.07
N ARG A 239 -26.64 -10.63 -7.99
CA ARG A 239 -27.90 -10.83 -7.25
C ARG A 239 -29.12 -10.52 -8.12
N LEU A 240 -29.07 -9.46 -8.91
CA LEU A 240 -30.12 -9.10 -9.86
C LEU A 240 -30.29 -10.19 -10.93
N ARG A 241 -29.18 -10.69 -11.50
CA ARG A 241 -29.19 -11.79 -12.48
C ARG A 241 -29.83 -13.05 -11.89
N SER A 242 -29.46 -13.44 -10.68
CA SER A 242 -30.02 -14.61 -9.99
C SER A 242 -31.52 -14.47 -9.69
N ARG A 243 -31.97 -13.30 -9.23
CA ARG A 243 -33.41 -13.03 -9.01
C ARG A 243 -34.21 -13.04 -10.32
N VAL A 244 -33.64 -12.52 -11.40
CA VAL A 244 -34.26 -12.55 -12.73
C VAL A 244 -34.41 -13.99 -13.22
N SER A 245 -33.40 -14.83 -13.04
CA SER A 245 -33.47 -16.27 -13.36
C SER A 245 -34.56 -17.00 -12.55
N LEU A 246 -34.74 -16.67 -11.27
CA LEU A 246 -35.80 -17.24 -10.43
C LEU A 246 -37.22 -16.79 -10.86
N ARG A 247 -37.35 -15.60 -11.46
CA ARG A 247 -38.64 -15.08 -11.97
C ARG A 247 -39.02 -15.65 -13.34
N GLN A 248 -38.11 -16.37 -14.00
CA GLN A 248 -38.42 -17.23 -15.16
C GLN A 248 -39.12 -18.53 -14.72
N LYS A 249 -40.21 -18.43 -13.95
CA LYS A 249 -41.07 -19.59 -13.67
C LYS A 249 -41.84 -19.98 -14.94
N ARG A 250 -42.08 -21.28 -15.13
CA ARG A 250 -42.93 -21.82 -16.19
C ARG A 250 -44.26 -21.06 -16.19
N ALA A 251 -44.68 -20.60 -17.37
CA ALA A 251 -45.92 -19.85 -17.49
C ALA A 251 -47.09 -20.75 -17.07
N LYS A 252 -47.95 -20.27 -16.17
CA LYS A 252 -49.17 -21.00 -15.77
C LYS A 252 -50.31 -20.83 -16.80
N SER A 253 -50.18 -19.84 -17.67
CA SER A 253 -51.09 -19.51 -18.78
C SER A 253 -50.30 -18.87 -19.92
N GLY A 254 -50.84 -18.87 -21.14
CA GLY A 254 -50.20 -18.28 -22.33
C GLY A 254 -50.23 -19.21 -23.54
N GLN A 255 -49.25 -19.10 -24.43
CA GLN A 255 -49.18 -19.95 -25.62
C GLN A 255 -48.93 -21.42 -25.24
N LEU A 256 -49.81 -22.31 -25.69
CA LEU A 256 -49.75 -23.74 -25.42
C LEU A 256 -48.50 -24.38 -26.05
N ASP A 257 -47.78 -25.18 -25.27
CA ASP A 257 -46.70 -26.03 -25.78
C ASP A 257 -47.28 -27.41 -26.09
N ALA A 258 -47.71 -27.61 -27.33
CA ALA A 258 -48.39 -28.83 -27.76
C ALA A 258 -47.52 -30.08 -27.56
N LYS A 259 -46.22 -29.99 -27.87
CA LYS A 259 -45.29 -31.12 -27.75
C LYS A 259 -45.08 -31.52 -26.29
N ALA A 260 -44.86 -30.53 -25.41
CA ALA A 260 -44.69 -30.79 -23.99
C ALA A 260 -46.00 -31.28 -23.33
N THR A 261 -47.15 -30.74 -23.76
CA THR A 261 -48.47 -31.13 -23.26
C THR A 261 -48.82 -32.57 -23.65
N ILE A 262 -48.67 -32.94 -24.93
CA ILE A 262 -48.92 -34.31 -25.40
C ILE A 262 -48.00 -35.29 -24.67
N ARG A 263 -46.70 -34.97 -24.57
CA ARG A 263 -45.72 -35.83 -23.88
C ARG A 263 -46.06 -36.03 -22.39
N ALA A 264 -46.49 -34.97 -21.70
CA ALA A 264 -46.87 -35.06 -20.29
C ALA A 264 -48.15 -35.90 -20.05
N ASN A 265 -49.02 -35.98 -21.06
CA ASN A 265 -50.29 -36.71 -21.01
C ASN A 265 -50.28 -38.05 -21.74
N LEU A 266 -49.12 -38.58 -22.15
CA LEU A 266 -49.04 -39.91 -22.79
C LEU A 266 -49.64 -41.01 -21.89
N LYS A 267 -49.43 -40.92 -20.58
CA LYS A 267 -50.04 -41.81 -19.57
C LYS A 267 -51.58 -41.71 -19.49
N HIS A 268 -52.17 -40.65 -20.04
CA HIS A 268 -53.61 -40.40 -20.09
C HIS A 268 -54.18 -40.61 -21.50
N GLY A 269 -53.53 -41.45 -22.32
CA GLY A 269 -53.96 -41.69 -23.71
C GLY A 269 -53.84 -40.44 -24.59
N ALA A 270 -52.88 -39.56 -24.28
CA ALA A 270 -52.70 -38.24 -24.92
C ALA A 270 -53.87 -37.25 -24.72
N VAL A 271 -54.82 -37.54 -23.83
CA VAL A 271 -55.90 -36.62 -23.48
C VAL A 271 -55.34 -35.46 -22.62
N PRO A 272 -55.55 -34.17 -22.98
CA PRO A 272 -54.84 -33.05 -22.35
C PRO A 272 -55.34 -32.65 -20.95
N PHE A 273 -55.08 -33.46 -19.93
CA PHE A 273 -55.34 -33.09 -18.52
C PHE A 273 -54.29 -32.14 -17.95
N ASP A 274 -53.00 -32.43 -18.18
CA ASP A 274 -51.87 -31.62 -17.75
C ASP A 274 -51.40 -30.66 -18.84
N ILE A 275 -52.02 -29.49 -18.95
CA ILE A 275 -51.66 -28.48 -19.97
C ILE A 275 -50.32 -27.82 -19.63
N LYS A 276 -49.38 -27.81 -20.60
CA LYS A 276 -48.09 -27.11 -20.49
C LYS A 276 -48.06 -25.90 -21.42
N HIS A 277 -47.53 -24.79 -20.92
CA HIS A 277 -47.40 -23.54 -21.66
C HIS A 277 -45.92 -23.22 -21.91
N ARG A 278 -45.63 -22.51 -23.01
CA ARG A 278 -44.27 -22.08 -23.36
C ARG A 278 -43.73 -21.10 -22.31
N ASN A 279 -42.44 -21.20 -21.99
CA ASN A 279 -41.78 -20.31 -21.05
C ASN A 279 -41.75 -18.86 -21.58
N ARG A 280 -42.25 -17.91 -20.78
CA ARG A 280 -42.17 -16.47 -21.09
C ARG A 280 -40.83 -15.92 -20.57
N ARG A 281 -39.94 -15.51 -21.48
CA ARG A 281 -38.71 -14.80 -21.11
C ARG A 281 -39.05 -13.35 -20.76
N LEU A 282 -39.03 -13.01 -19.47
CA LEU A 282 -39.07 -11.62 -19.03
C LEU A 282 -37.66 -11.04 -19.13
N LYS A 283 -37.45 -10.08 -20.03
CA LYS A 283 -36.22 -9.28 -20.06
C LYS A 283 -36.34 -8.18 -18.99
N PRO A 284 -35.48 -8.12 -17.97
CA PRO A 284 -35.50 -7.01 -17.03
C PRO A 284 -35.15 -5.72 -17.77
N LYS A 285 -35.90 -4.66 -17.52
CA LYS A 285 -35.54 -3.30 -17.91
C LYS A 285 -35.01 -2.61 -16.65
N LEU A 286 -33.77 -2.15 -16.71
CA LEU A 286 -33.11 -1.42 -15.62
C LEU A 286 -33.08 0.06 -16.02
N VAL A 287 -33.54 0.93 -15.11
CA VAL A 287 -33.34 2.37 -15.21
C VAL A 287 -32.42 2.72 -14.05
N VAL A 288 -31.27 3.29 -14.38
CA VAL A 288 -30.30 3.80 -13.41
C VAL A 288 -30.38 5.31 -13.47
N ILE A 289 -30.63 5.95 -12.34
CA ILE A 289 -30.62 7.40 -12.21
C ILE A 289 -29.33 7.74 -11.49
N CYS A 290 -28.43 8.44 -12.19
CA CYS A 290 -27.20 8.96 -11.63
C CYS A 290 -27.32 10.48 -11.58
N ASP A 291 -27.34 11.04 -10.38
CA ASP A 291 -27.14 12.48 -10.21
C ASP A 291 -25.63 12.75 -10.20
N ILE A 292 -25.16 13.50 -11.18
CA ILE A 292 -23.76 13.92 -11.32
C ILE A 292 -23.60 15.41 -11.02
N SER A 293 -24.54 16.01 -10.28
CA SER A 293 -24.47 17.40 -9.89
C SER A 293 -23.21 17.67 -9.04
N THR A 294 -22.26 18.41 -9.59
CA THR A 294 -21.23 19.10 -8.82
C THR A 294 -21.88 20.27 -8.08
N SER A 295 -22.56 19.99 -6.98
CA SER A 295 -23.01 21.01 -6.03
C SER A 295 -22.14 20.96 -4.78
N MET A 296 -21.11 21.81 -4.81
CA MET A 296 -20.11 22.16 -3.78
C MET A 296 -19.15 21.06 -3.30
#